data_AF-A0A2V6HB43-F1
#
_entry.id   AF-A0A2V6HB43-F1
#
_cell.length_a   1.000
_cell.length_b   1.000
_cell.length_c   1.000
_cell.angle_alpha   90.00
_cell.angle_beta   90.00
_cell.angle_gamma   90.00
#
_symmetry.space_group_name_H-M   'P 1'
#
loop_
_entity.id
_entity.type
_entity.pdbx_description
1 polymer ?
#
loop_
_entity_poly.entity_id
_entity_poly.type
_entity_poly.pdbx_seq_one_letter_code
_entity_poly.pdbx_strand_id
1 'polypeptide(L)'
;IDESKAILRAFHNAFPNASVWASADQEWIMMGIKGPGRKVKEEEIRQLWSDPDSGADLRRIGIEVPEQLGALFLMDGEEIDRITHGVAPLTDIYPKRLTDEPWDDEANHRFALRYLEAPSTFERFLRSSLVNAIWPETLNRSLESFFILRQSRYLSEMIGSNKLAELDLYLRHSRLRMPVLEVLGSDGLRLAIAERVAKKSQTPPLETMPDLIAGALARRDIDGAIRLLESEKDRGVFSLNDTFLLTYLYCLNGSVEKAEALAATNGGSITKDSFVDWLWEKLEKDFGFHLPR
;
A
#
# COMPACT_ATOMS: atom_id res chain seq x y z
N ILE A 1 -7.85 11.89 20.67
CA ILE A 1 -6.38 11.81 20.87
C ILE A 1 -5.97 11.45 22.29
N ASP A 2 -6.36 12.22 23.31
CA ASP A 2 -5.90 11.94 24.68
C ASP A 2 -6.45 10.63 25.24
N GLU A 3 -7.62 10.18 24.77
CA GLU A 3 -8.13 8.84 25.05
C GLU A 3 -7.22 7.73 24.50
N SER A 4 -6.79 7.85 23.24
CA SER A 4 -5.84 6.93 22.61
C SER A 4 -4.52 6.89 23.38
N LYS A 5 -4.03 8.05 23.85
CA LYS A 5 -2.85 8.12 24.72
C LYS A 5 -3.08 7.47 26.08
N ALA A 6 -4.25 7.63 26.69
CA ALA A 6 -4.60 7.00 27.96
C ALA A 6 -4.62 5.46 27.84
N ILE A 7 -5.15 4.94 26.72
CA ILE A 7 -5.13 3.51 26.39
C ILE A 7 -3.69 3.03 26.19
N LEU A 8 -2.90 3.73 25.36
CA LEU A 8 -1.50 3.38 25.11
C LEU A 8 -0.67 3.38 26.41
N ARG A 9 -0.89 4.37 27.27
CA ARG A 9 -0.23 4.46 28.59
C ARG A 9 -0.60 3.27 29.46
N ALA A 10 -1.87 2.92 29.53
CA ALA A 10 -2.32 1.77 30.31
C ALA A 10 -1.71 0.46 29.80
N PHE A 11 -1.66 0.29 28.47
CA PHE A 11 -1.06 -0.88 27.84
C PHE A 11 0.45 -0.99 28.15
N HIS A 12 1.20 0.10 27.97
CA HIS A 12 2.64 0.14 28.25
C HIS A 12 2.97 -0.07 29.73
N ASN A 13 2.12 0.42 30.64
CA ASN A 13 2.26 0.11 32.06
C ASN A 13 2.15 -1.40 32.36
N ALA A 14 1.36 -2.15 31.58
CA ALA A 14 1.21 -3.59 31.72
C ALA A 14 2.30 -4.40 31.00
N PHE A 15 2.86 -3.84 29.92
CA PHE A 15 3.88 -4.46 29.09
C PHE A 15 5.07 -3.52 28.88
N PRO A 16 6.15 -3.64 29.68
CA PRO A 16 7.33 -2.80 29.53
C PRO A 16 7.96 -2.86 28.13
N ASN A 17 7.83 -4.01 27.46
CA ASN A 17 8.22 -4.20 26.07
C ASN A 17 6.98 -4.13 25.17
N ALA A 18 6.44 -2.92 25.05
CA ALA A 18 5.33 -2.62 24.15
C ALA A 18 5.84 -2.07 22.81
N SER A 19 5.06 -2.33 21.76
CA SER A 19 5.22 -1.75 20.43
C SER A 19 3.86 -1.52 19.80
N VAL A 20 3.79 -0.59 18.86
CA VAL A 20 2.61 -0.35 18.03
C VAL A 20 2.98 -0.55 16.58
N TRP A 21 2.11 -1.25 15.87
CA TRP A 21 2.23 -1.58 14.46
C TRP A 21 0.98 -1.08 13.74
N ALA A 22 1.08 -0.66 12.48
CA ALA A 22 -0.06 -0.34 11.63
C ALA A 22 -0.52 -1.60 10.87
N SER A 23 -1.82 -1.70 10.63
CA SER A 23 -2.34 -2.52 9.53
C SER A 23 -2.10 -1.82 8.19
N ALA A 24 -2.48 -2.47 7.10
CA ALA A 24 -2.51 -1.84 5.78
C ALA A 24 -3.50 -0.66 5.70
N ASP A 25 -4.54 -0.66 6.54
CA ASP A 25 -5.77 0.12 6.38
C ASP A 25 -6.09 0.94 7.67
N GLN A 26 -5.07 1.60 8.23
CA GLN A 26 -5.18 2.60 9.33
C GLN A 26 -5.33 2.09 10.77
N GLU A 27 -5.54 0.79 10.98
CA GLU A 27 -5.67 0.26 12.35
C GLU A 27 -4.32 0.15 13.05
N TRP A 28 -4.27 0.55 14.32
CA TRP A 28 -3.06 0.44 15.13
C TRP A 28 -3.17 -0.74 16.08
N ILE A 29 -2.22 -1.66 15.96
CA ILE A 29 -2.13 -2.90 16.71
C ILE A 29 -1.07 -2.72 17.80
N MET A 30 -1.50 -2.75 19.06
CA MET A 30 -0.60 -2.77 20.21
C MET A 30 -0.12 -4.21 20.47
N MET A 31 1.20 -4.41 20.54
CA MET A 31 1.81 -5.69 20.85
C MET A 31 2.67 -5.57 22.10
N GLY A 32 2.52 -6.51 23.02
CA GLY A 32 3.21 -6.52 24.31
C GLY A 32 3.92 -7.85 24.55
N ILE A 33 5.21 -7.78 24.90
CA ILE A 33 6.03 -8.95 25.20
C ILE A 33 6.30 -9.00 26.70
N LYS A 34 6.06 -10.17 27.32
CA LYS A 34 6.51 -10.44 28.69
C LYS A 34 7.97 -10.89 28.67
N GLY A 35 8.85 -10.14 29.33
CA GLY A 35 10.30 -10.39 29.31
C GLY A 35 11.00 -9.78 28.09
N PRO A 36 12.31 -9.95 27.94
CA PRO A 36 13.17 -9.14 27.04
C PRO A 36 12.95 -9.35 25.53
N GLY A 37 12.02 -10.20 25.13
CA GLY A 37 11.92 -10.67 23.74
C GLY A 37 13.02 -11.67 23.40
N ARG A 38 12.88 -12.30 22.23
CA ARG A 38 13.88 -13.22 21.68
C ARG A 38 14.25 -12.75 20.29
N LYS A 39 15.55 -12.70 19.99
CA LYS A 39 16.04 -12.47 18.63
C LYS A 39 15.55 -13.60 17.74
N VAL A 40 14.73 -13.26 16.75
CA VAL A 40 14.22 -14.20 15.76
C VAL A 40 15.22 -14.29 14.61
N LYS A 41 15.52 -15.50 14.14
CA LYS A 41 16.35 -15.69 12.94
C LYS A 41 15.56 -15.33 11.69
N GLU A 42 16.24 -14.83 10.66
CA GLU A 42 15.59 -14.52 9.39
C GLU A 42 14.86 -15.74 8.80
N GLU A 43 15.44 -16.93 8.92
CA GLU A 43 14.87 -18.18 8.43
C GLU A 43 13.53 -18.50 9.10
N GLU A 44 13.39 -18.20 10.40
CA GLU A 44 12.15 -18.43 11.15
C GLU A 44 11.03 -17.50 10.64
N ILE A 45 11.36 -16.24 10.31
CA ILE A 45 10.39 -15.31 9.73
C ILE A 45 10.02 -15.76 8.32
N ARG A 46 11.01 -16.08 7.47
CA ARG A 46 10.78 -16.54 6.09
C ARG A 46 9.98 -17.84 6.01
N GLN A 47 10.05 -18.68 7.04
CA GLN A 47 9.25 -19.91 7.11
C GLN A 47 7.74 -19.61 7.06
N LEU A 48 7.29 -18.46 7.59
CA LEU A 48 5.88 -18.06 7.54
C LEU A 48 5.36 -17.89 6.10
N TRP A 49 6.21 -17.46 5.15
CA TRP A 49 5.82 -17.31 3.74
C TRP A 49 6.02 -18.59 2.92
N SER A 50 6.95 -19.43 3.37
CA SER A 50 7.26 -20.72 2.74
C SER A 50 6.21 -21.78 3.10
N ASP A 51 5.61 -21.68 4.29
CA ASP A 51 4.47 -22.50 4.69
C ASP A 51 3.25 -22.20 3.80
N PRO A 52 2.63 -23.20 3.16
CA PRO A 52 1.55 -22.96 2.20
C PRO A 52 0.35 -22.23 2.81
N ASP A 53 -0.08 -22.60 4.01
CA ASP A 53 -1.27 -22.07 4.66
C ASP A 53 -0.99 -20.67 5.21
N SER A 54 0.05 -20.53 6.03
CA SER A 54 0.44 -19.25 6.63
C SER A 54 0.81 -18.23 5.55
N GLY A 55 1.54 -18.66 4.52
CA GLY A 55 1.97 -17.79 3.43
C GLY A 55 0.81 -17.34 2.55
N ALA A 56 -0.19 -18.21 2.33
CA ALA A 56 -1.41 -17.83 1.62
C ALA A 56 -2.20 -16.78 2.40
N ASP A 57 -2.35 -16.95 3.72
CA ASP A 57 -3.04 -15.99 4.57
C ASP A 57 -2.31 -14.65 4.66
N LEU A 58 -0.99 -14.63 4.83
CA LEU A 58 -0.18 -13.41 4.82
C LEU A 58 -0.33 -12.62 3.51
N ARG A 59 -0.24 -13.31 2.37
CA ARG A 59 -0.47 -12.70 1.05
C ARG A 59 -1.89 -12.19 0.89
N ARG A 60 -2.88 -12.90 1.44
CA ARG A 60 -4.30 -12.51 1.39
C ARG A 60 -4.57 -11.22 2.16
N ILE A 61 -3.85 -10.95 3.24
CA ILE A 61 -3.94 -9.69 4.00
C ILE A 61 -2.94 -8.62 3.50
N GLY A 62 -2.34 -8.81 2.32
CA GLY A 62 -1.46 -7.80 1.70
C GLY A 62 -0.01 -7.79 2.21
N ILE A 63 0.41 -8.77 3.01
CA ILE A 63 1.80 -8.93 3.47
C ILE A 63 2.47 -10.04 2.65
N GLU A 64 3.08 -9.67 1.54
CA GLU A 64 3.60 -10.58 0.52
C GLU A 64 5.05 -11.01 0.75
N VAL A 65 5.82 -10.20 1.49
CA VAL A 65 7.22 -10.49 1.81
C VAL A 65 7.54 -10.17 3.28
N PRO A 66 8.52 -10.88 3.89
CA PRO A 66 8.93 -10.68 5.29
C PRO A 66 9.23 -9.24 5.68
N GLU A 67 9.88 -8.52 4.79
CA GLU A 67 10.34 -7.15 5.01
C GLU A 67 9.14 -6.20 5.25
N GLN A 68 7.96 -6.50 4.71
CA GLN A 68 6.75 -5.70 4.98
C GLN A 68 6.36 -5.70 6.46
N LEU A 69 6.66 -6.76 7.24
CA LEU A 69 6.36 -6.76 8.67
C LEU A 69 7.07 -5.62 9.40
N GLY A 70 8.35 -5.41 9.10
CA GLY A 70 9.12 -4.33 9.72
C GLY A 70 8.53 -2.96 9.40
N ALA A 71 8.04 -2.78 8.17
CA ALA A 71 7.42 -1.53 7.71
C ALA A 71 6.09 -1.20 8.40
N LEU A 72 5.46 -2.16 9.07
CA LEU A 72 4.27 -1.93 9.88
C LEU A 72 4.61 -1.23 11.20
N PHE A 73 5.86 -1.25 11.67
CA PHE A 73 6.23 -0.63 12.93
C PHE A 73 5.93 0.88 12.96
N LEU A 74 5.41 1.38 14.08
CA LEU A 74 5.17 2.81 14.31
C LEU A 74 6.02 3.36 15.44
N MET A 75 6.04 2.64 16.56
CA MET A 75 6.63 3.10 17.81
C MET A 75 6.87 1.94 18.78
N ASP A 76 7.83 2.11 19.68
CA ASP A 76 8.10 1.23 20.82
C ASP A 76 7.77 1.90 22.16
N GLY A 77 8.09 1.24 23.26
CA GLY A 77 7.82 1.72 24.61
C GLY A 77 8.39 3.11 24.92
N GLU A 78 9.59 3.43 24.44
CA GLU A 78 10.21 4.74 24.69
C GLU A 78 9.43 5.88 24.02
N GLU A 79 8.96 5.64 22.79
CA GLU A 79 8.09 6.57 22.10
C GLU A 79 6.71 6.64 22.75
N ILE A 80 6.13 5.51 23.19
CA ILE A 80 4.86 5.50 23.94
C ILE A 80 4.98 6.37 25.20
N ASP A 81 6.05 6.26 25.97
CA ASP A 81 6.30 7.09 27.15
C ASP A 81 6.35 8.59 26.80
N ARG A 82 6.99 8.94 25.69
CA ARG A 82 7.09 10.33 25.23
C ARG A 82 5.74 10.91 24.85
N ILE A 83 4.94 10.17 24.09
CA ILE A 83 3.69 10.70 23.51
C ILE A 83 2.54 10.72 24.52
N THR A 84 2.65 9.87 25.54
CA THR A 84 1.71 9.79 26.66
C THR A 84 2.14 10.62 27.86
N HIS A 85 3.22 11.39 27.73
CA HIS A 85 3.69 12.25 28.81
C HIS A 85 2.59 13.22 29.26
N GLY A 86 2.35 13.27 30.57
CA GLY A 86 1.29 14.08 31.17
C GLY A 86 -0.13 13.50 31.05
N VAL A 87 -0.31 12.34 30.40
CA VAL A 87 -1.61 11.66 30.29
C VAL A 87 -1.70 10.52 31.30
N ALA A 88 -2.76 10.52 32.09
CA ALA A 88 -3.02 9.45 33.05
C ALA A 88 -3.53 8.18 32.32
N PRO A 89 -3.09 6.97 32.71
CA PRO A 89 -3.45 5.72 32.04
C PRO A 89 -4.94 5.40 32.19
N LEU A 90 -5.61 4.81 31.21
CA LEU A 90 -6.94 4.25 31.43
C LEU A 90 -6.90 3.17 32.54
N THR A 91 -7.79 3.27 33.54
CA THR A 91 -7.94 2.25 34.60
C THR A 91 -9.42 2.07 34.94
N ASP A 92 -9.76 0.92 35.53
CA ASP A 92 -11.13 0.62 35.97
C ASP A 92 -11.69 1.61 37.00
N ILE A 93 -10.80 2.30 37.74
CA ILE A 93 -11.17 3.34 38.72
C ILE A 93 -11.53 4.66 38.01
N TYR A 94 -11.01 4.88 36.81
CA TYR A 94 -11.25 6.08 36.00
C TYR A 94 -11.71 5.73 34.57
N PRO A 95 -12.86 5.04 34.42
CA PRO A 95 -13.32 4.56 33.11
C PRO A 95 -13.75 5.72 32.20
N LYS A 96 -14.18 6.86 32.77
CA LYS A 96 -14.55 8.10 32.05
C LYS A 96 -13.34 8.89 31.51
N ARG A 97 -12.16 8.29 31.44
CA ARG A 97 -11.07 8.75 30.56
C ARG A 97 -11.36 8.46 29.08
N LEU A 98 -12.35 7.60 28.82
CA LEU A 98 -13.02 7.49 27.54
C LEU A 98 -14.30 8.33 27.60
N THR A 99 -14.48 9.21 26.63
CA THR A 99 -15.66 10.04 26.50
C THR A 99 -16.62 9.43 25.49
N ASP A 100 -17.84 9.94 25.46
CA ASP A 100 -18.83 9.63 24.44
C ASP A 100 -18.78 10.69 23.30
N GLU A 101 -17.70 11.48 23.22
CA GLU A 101 -17.56 12.53 22.21
C GLU A 101 -17.41 11.93 20.79
N PRO A 102 -17.93 12.63 19.76
CA PRO A 102 -17.74 12.21 18.39
C PRO A 102 -16.26 12.15 18.01
N TRP A 103 -15.94 11.19 17.13
CA TRP A 103 -14.60 11.01 16.60
C TRP A 103 -14.19 12.21 15.71
N ASP A 104 -13.03 12.81 16.00
CA ASP A 104 -12.44 13.90 15.19
C ASP A 104 -11.46 13.33 14.16
N ASP A 105 -11.95 13.06 12.95
CA ASP A 105 -11.17 12.45 11.87
C ASP A 105 -9.90 13.25 11.54
N GLU A 106 -10.00 14.57 11.50
CA GLU A 106 -8.92 15.46 11.08
C GLU A 106 -7.81 15.52 12.16
N ALA A 107 -8.18 15.61 13.44
CA ALA A 107 -7.19 15.53 14.52
C ALA A 107 -6.51 14.16 14.59
N ASN A 108 -7.26 13.07 14.37
CA ASN A 108 -6.72 11.72 14.33
C ASN A 108 -5.79 11.50 13.14
N HIS A 109 -6.16 11.97 11.94
CA HIS A 109 -5.31 11.92 10.76
C HIS A 109 -3.98 12.65 10.98
N ARG A 110 -4.02 13.91 11.45
CA ARG A 110 -2.79 14.66 11.76
C ARG A 110 -1.93 13.98 12.82
N PHE A 111 -2.56 13.35 13.80
CA PHE A 111 -1.83 12.59 14.82
C PHE A 111 -1.16 11.35 14.22
N ALA A 112 -1.91 10.57 13.44
CA ALA A 112 -1.43 9.32 12.85
C ALA A 112 -0.33 9.55 11.81
N LEU A 113 -0.46 10.56 10.95
CA LEU A 113 0.50 10.88 9.90
C LEU A 113 1.93 11.06 10.44
N ARG A 114 2.11 11.66 11.62
CA ARG A 114 3.44 11.80 12.26
C ARG A 114 4.16 10.48 12.55
N TYR A 115 3.41 9.39 12.72
CA TYR A 115 3.93 8.04 12.93
C TYR A 115 3.90 7.19 11.65
N LEU A 116 3.27 7.69 10.60
CA LEU A 116 3.20 7.06 9.29
C LEU A 116 4.19 7.67 8.28
N GLU A 117 4.83 8.80 8.58
CA GLU A 117 5.91 9.36 7.75
C GLU A 117 7.12 8.41 7.67
N ALA A 118 7.43 7.95 6.45
CA ALA A 118 8.38 6.87 6.20
C ALA A 118 9.81 7.17 6.72
N PRO A 119 10.44 8.33 6.44
CA PRO A 119 11.81 8.57 6.91
C PRO A 119 11.90 8.57 8.45
N SER A 120 10.95 9.26 9.09
CA SER A 120 10.88 9.37 10.56
C SER A 120 10.62 8.01 11.22
N THR A 121 9.72 7.21 10.66
CA THR A 121 9.37 5.89 11.22
C THR A 121 10.45 4.86 10.97
N PHE A 122 11.12 4.90 9.81
CA PHE A 122 12.26 4.04 9.52
C PHE A 122 13.43 4.31 10.48
N GLU A 123 13.74 5.59 10.74
CA GLU A 123 14.74 5.96 11.76
C GLU A 123 14.35 5.48 13.17
N ARG A 124 13.07 5.62 13.55
CA ARG A 124 12.56 5.07 14.82
C ARG A 124 12.72 3.55 14.88
N PHE A 125 12.41 2.84 13.80
CA PHE A 125 12.56 1.39 13.73
C PHE A 125 14.01 0.96 13.99
N LEU A 126 14.97 1.59 13.32
CA LEU A 126 16.40 1.26 13.46
C LEU A 126 16.95 1.57 14.86
N ARG A 127 16.45 2.64 15.50
CA ARG A 127 16.92 3.07 16.83
C ARG A 127 16.20 2.36 17.96
N SER A 128 15.08 1.69 17.70
CA SER A 128 14.28 1.03 18.72
C SER A 128 15.06 -0.10 19.41
N SER A 129 15.22 0.02 20.73
CA SER A 129 15.83 -1.00 21.57
C SER A 129 15.09 -2.34 21.47
N LEU A 130 13.76 -2.30 21.41
CA LEU A 130 12.91 -3.49 21.28
C LEU A 130 13.10 -4.16 19.92
N VAL A 131 13.05 -3.38 18.82
CA VAL A 131 13.26 -3.91 17.47
C VAL A 131 14.64 -4.57 17.37
N ASN A 132 15.68 -3.91 17.88
CA ASN A 132 17.04 -4.47 17.88
C ASN A 132 17.14 -5.81 18.65
N ALA A 133 16.30 -6.01 19.67
CA ALA A 133 16.23 -7.26 20.42
C ALA A 133 15.51 -8.40 19.69
N ILE A 134 14.49 -8.11 18.87
CA ILE A 134 13.60 -9.13 18.28
C ILE A 134 13.78 -9.33 16.76
N TRP A 135 14.17 -8.29 16.03
CA TRP A 135 14.18 -8.27 14.57
C TRP A 135 15.55 -8.64 13.98
N PRO A 136 15.62 -9.48 12.94
CA PRO A 136 16.87 -9.78 12.24
C PRO A 136 17.26 -8.64 11.31
N GLU A 137 18.41 -8.01 11.58
CA GLU A 137 18.95 -6.88 10.80
C GLU A 137 19.22 -7.21 9.32
N THR A 138 19.38 -8.48 8.99
CA THR A 138 19.57 -8.95 7.61
C THR A 138 18.37 -8.63 6.71
N LEU A 139 17.16 -8.48 7.27
CA LEU A 139 15.96 -8.03 6.55
C LEU A 139 15.93 -6.52 6.26
N ASN A 140 16.90 -5.74 6.74
CA ASN A 140 16.88 -4.28 6.56
C ASN A 140 17.26 -3.84 5.13
N ARG A 141 17.82 -4.72 4.29
CA ARG A 141 18.44 -4.38 2.98
C ARG A 141 17.48 -3.73 1.97
N SER A 142 16.17 -3.81 2.18
CA SER A 142 15.14 -3.16 1.34
C SER A 142 13.99 -2.58 2.15
N LEU A 143 14.17 -2.44 3.47
CA LEU A 143 13.08 -2.18 4.39
C LEU A 143 12.51 -0.77 4.24
N GLU A 144 13.38 0.22 4.00
CA GLU A 144 13.01 1.62 3.81
C GLU A 144 11.95 1.80 2.71
N SER A 145 12.11 1.10 1.57
CA SER A 145 11.14 1.15 0.48
C SER A 145 9.75 0.71 0.92
N PHE A 146 9.63 -0.27 1.82
CA PHE A 146 8.33 -0.71 2.32
C PHE A 146 7.68 0.32 3.27
N PHE A 147 8.47 1.09 4.02
CA PHE A 147 7.95 2.23 4.77
C PHE A 147 7.35 3.29 3.84
N ILE A 148 8.04 3.59 2.73
CA ILE A 148 7.57 4.52 1.69
C ILE A 148 6.27 4.01 1.07
N LEU A 149 6.24 2.72 0.64
CA LEU A 149 5.04 2.14 0.04
C LEU A 149 3.84 2.18 0.98
N ARG A 150 4.02 1.88 2.26
CA ARG A 150 2.94 1.98 3.26
C ARG A 150 2.50 3.43 3.47
N GLN A 151 3.42 4.40 3.53
CA GLN A 151 3.04 5.82 3.61
C GLN A 151 2.22 6.24 2.39
N SER A 152 2.64 5.85 1.18
CA SER A 152 1.91 6.16 -0.05
C SER A 152 0.49 5.59 -0.04
N ARG A 153 0.33 4.32 0.38
CA ARG A 153 -0.99 3.68 0.53
C ARG A 153 -1.88 4.44 1.51
N TYR A 154 -1.35 4.79 2.68
CA TYR A 154 -2.09 5.56 3.68
C TYR A 154 -2.56 6.94 3.15
N LEU A 155 -1.68 7.68 2.49
CA LEU A 155 -2.02 8.99 1.94
C LEU A 155 -3.07 8.88 0.82
N SER A 156 -2.94 7.87 -0.03
CA SER A 156 -3.91 7.59 -1.10
C SER A 156 -5.32 7.37 -0.54
N GLU A 157 -5.44 6.57 0.51
CA GLU A 157 -6.73 6.30 1.13
C GLU A 157 -7.32 7.53 1.83
N MET A 158 -6.49 8.30 2.55
CA MET A 158 -6.96 9.41 3.39
C MET A 158 -7.30 10.69 2.62
N ILE A 159 -6.46 11.08 1.66
CA ILE A 159 -6.57 12.38 0.98
C ILE A 159 -6.63 12.24 -0.55
N GLY A 160 -6.67 11.00 -1.05
CA GLY A 160 -6.63 10.71 -2.47
C GLY A 160 -5.23 10.80 -3.06
N SER A 161 -5.09 10.29 -4.28
CA SER A 161 -3.84 10.30 -5.02
C SER A 161 -4.08 10.36 -6.53
N ASN A 162 -2.99 10.58 -7.26
CA ASN A 162 -2.93 10.20 -8.66
C ASN A 162 -2.73 8.66 -8.75
N LYS A 163 -3.81 7.94 -9.06
CA LYS A 163 -3.79 6.47 -9.18
C LYS A 163 -2.75 5.94 -10.16
N LEU A 164 -2.48 6.65 -11.26
CA LEU A 164 -1.49 6.22 -12.25
C LEU A 164 -0.06 6.44 -11.75
N ALA A 165 0.17 7.46 -10.92
CA ALA A 165 1.44 7.67 -10.22
C ALA A 165 1.72 6.56 -9.21
N GLU A 166 0.71 6.16 -8.44
CA GLU A 166 0.81 5.01 -7.56
C GLU A 166 1.04 3.71 -8.33
N LEU A 167 0.32 3.50 -9.42
CA LEU A 167 0.51 2.32 -10.25
C LEU A 167 1.93 2.25 -10.80
N ASP A 168 2.51 3.36 -11.27
CA ASP A 168 3.91 3.43 -11.70
C ASP A 168 4.87 3.08 -10.55
N LEU A 169 4.65 3.62 -9.35
CA LEU A 169 5.41 3.28 -8.14
C LEU A 169 5.39 1.77 -7.90
N TYR A 170 4.22 1.14 -7.92
CA TYR A 170 4.09 -0.30 -7.65
C TYR A 170 4.62 -1.18 -8.79
N LEU A 171 4.48 -0.76 -10.04
CA LEU A 171 4.93 -1.56 -11.20
C LEU A 171 6.45 -1.50 -11.38
N ARG A 172 7.07 -0.34 -11.19
CA ARG A 172 8.50 -0.12 -11.51
C ARG A 172 9.42 -0.18 -10.29
N HIS A 173 8.91 0.15 -9.11
CA HIS A 173 9.72 0.28 -7.89
C HIS A 173 9.36 -0.75 -6.80
N SER A 174 8.50 -1.71 -7.12
CA SER A 174 8.07 -2.76 -6.21
C SER A 174 7.82 -4.08 -6.95
N ARG A 175 7.86 -5.18 -6.20
CA ARG A 175 7.42 -6.51 -6.66
C ARG A 175 6.08 -6.94 -6.05
N LEU A 176 5.51 -6.11 -5.18
CA LEU A 176 4.23 -6.38 -4.52
C LEU A 176 3.09 -6.41 -5.53
N ARG A 177 2.21 -7.38 -5.40
CA ARG A 177 1.08 -7.61 -6.30
C ARG A 177 -0.20 -6.98 -5.74
N MET A 178 -0.39 -7.04 -4.42
CA MET A 178 -1.61 -6.56 -3.78
C MET A 178 -1.83 -5.06 -3.98
N PRO A 179 -0.83 -4.17 -3.79
CA PRO A 179 -1.02 -2.74 -4.05
C PRO A 179 -1.41 -2.42 -5.50
N VAL A 180 -0.99 -3.23 -6.46
CA VAL A 180 -1.41 -3.09 -7.87
C VAL A 180 -2.89 -3.41 -8.04
N LEU A 181 -3.38 -4.47 -7.37
CA LEU A 181 -4.79 -4.82 -7.40
C LEU A 181 -5.65 -3.74 -6.74
N GLU A 182 -5.23 -3.26 -5.57
CA GLU A 182 -5.96 -2.26 -4.77
C GLU A 182 -6.12 -0.92 -5.51
N VAL A 183 -5.04 -0.40 -6.13
CA VAL A 183 -5.11 0.85 -6.92
C VAL A 183 -6.13 0.77 -8.05
N LEU A 184 -6.26 -0.42 -8.64
CA LEU A 184 -7.19 -0.70 -9.73
C LEU A 184 -8.58 -1.12 -9.24
N GLY A 185 -8.85 -1.05 -7.93
CA GLY A 185 -10.14 -1.38 -7.33
C GLY A 185 -10.46 -2.88 -7.35
N SER A 186 -9.44 -3.73 -7.44
CA SER A 186 -9.53 -5.19 -7.41
C SER A 186 -8.93 -5.73 -6.11
N ASP A 187 -9.06 -7.04 -5.92
CA ASP A 187 -8.46 -7.78 -4.81
C ASP A 187 -8.23 -9.25 -5.21
N GLY A 188 -7.61 -10.04 -4.33
CA GLY A 188 -7.32 -11.44 -4.60
C GLY A 188 -8.57 -12.31 -4.85
N LEU A 189 -9.69 -12.01 -4.20
CA LEU A 189 -10.95 -12.75 -4.36
C LEU A 189 -11.61 -12.41 -5.70
N ARG A 190 -11.74 -11.11 -6.02
CA ARG A 190 -12.30 -10.63 -7.29
C ARG A 190 -11.51 -11.16 -8.48
N LEU A 191 -10.18 -11.08 -8.41
CA LEU A 191 -9.30 -11.65 -9.43
C LEU A 191 -9.52 -13.16 -9.58
N ALA A 192 -9.58 -13.91 -8.48
CA ALA A 192 -9.80 -15.36 -8.55
C ALA A 192 -11.16 -15.73 -9.18
N ILE A 193 -12.20 -14.93 -8.93
CA ILE A 193 -13.52 -15.08 -9.55
C ILE A 193 -13.44 -14.77 -11.05
N ALA A 194 -12.84 -13.63 -11.41
CA ALA A 194 -12.67 -13.20 -12.80
C ALA A 194 -11.91 -14.24 -13.63
N GLU A 195 -10.79 -14.77 -13.11
CA GLU A 195 -10.02 -15.83 -13.76
C GLU A 195 -10.81 -17.14 -13.93
N ARG A 196 -11.62 -17.50 -12.93
CA ARG A 196 -12.48 -18.70 -13.00
C ARG A 196 -13.58 -18.55 -14.04
N VAL A 197 -14.16 -17.37 -14.18
CA VAL A 197 -15.17 -17.07 -15.20
C VAL A 197 -14.52 -17.05 -16.58
N ALA A 198 -13.39 -16.36 -16.75
CA ALA A 198 -12.67 -16.28 -18.02
C ALA A 198 -12.29 -17.66 -18.58
N LYS A 199 -11.91 -18.62 -17.72
CA LYS A 199 -11.60 -20.00 -18.14
C LYS A 199 -12.77 -20.76 -18.77
N LYS A 200 -14.01 -20.33 -18.53
CA LYS A 200 -15.23 -20.99 -19.04
C LYS A 200 -15.78 -20.37 -20.32
N SER A 201 -15.17 -19.30 -20.81
CA SER A 201 -15.66 -18.52 -21.94
C SER A 201 -14.56 -18.35 -22.98
N GLN A 202 -14.92 -18.38 -24.26
CA GLN A 202 -13.95 -18.13 -25.34
C GLN A 202 -13.42 -16.70 -25.32
N THR A 203 -14.26 -15.75 -24.89
CA THR A 203 -13.91 -14.35 -24.63
C THR A 203 -14.35 -13.99 -23.22
N PRO A 204 -13.48 -13.37 -22.39
CA PRO A 204 -13.87 -12.96 -21.05
C PRO A 204 -15.05 -11.97 -21.05
N PRO A 205 -16.04 -12.13 -20.14
CA PRO A 205 -17.10 -11.15 -19.95
C PRO A 205 -16.55 -9.77 -19.58
N LEU A 206 -17.20 -8.70 -20.03
CA LEU A 206 -16.74 -7.31 -19.79
C LEU A 206 -16.63 -7.01 -18.29
N GLU A 207 -17.53 -7.56 -17.49
CA GLU A 207 -17.59 -7.39 -16.04
C GLU A 207 -16.36 -7.96 -15.33
N THR A 208 -15.62 -8.87 -15.98
CA THR A 208 -14.40 -9.47 -15.43
C THR A 208 -13.13 -8.77 -15.90
N MET A 209 -13.21 -7.92 -16.93
CA MET A 209 -12.05 -7.30 -17.56
C MET A 209 -11.24 -6.41 -16.61
N PRO A 210 -11.84 -5.55 -15.77
CA PRO A 210 -11.06 -4.73 -14.83
C PRO A 210 -10.19 -5.57 -13.89
N ASP A 211 -10.76 -6.65 -13.35
CA ASP A 211 -10.04 -7.56 -12.45
C ASP A 211 -8.96 -8.37 -13.19
N LEU A 212 -9.20 -8.76 -14.45
CA LEU A 212 -8.20 -9.45 -15.28
C LEU A 212 -7.03 -8.53 -15.66
N ILE A 213 -7.32 -7.27 -16.01
CA ILE A 213 -6.30 -6.24 -16.30
C ILE A 213 -5.47 -6.00 -15.05
N ALA A 214 -6.11 -5.82 -13.89
CA ALA A 214 -5.43 -5.69 -12.62
C ALA A 214 -4.56 -6.91 -12.30
N GLY A 215 -5.05 -8.13 -12.55
CA GLY A 215 -4.28 -9.36 -12.39
C GLY A 215 -3.07 -9.47 -13.31
N ALA A 216 -3.21 -9.07 -14.57
CA ALA A 216 -2.10 -9.03 -15.53
C ALA A 216 -1.03 -8.03 -15.08
N LEU A 217 -1.44 -6.82 -14.70
CA LEU A 217 -0.55 -5.79 -14.17
C LEU A 217 0.11 -6.22 -12.85
N ALA A 218 -0.62 -6.85 -11.93
CA ALA A 218 -0.05 -7.36 -10.69
C ALA A 218 1.01 -8.45 -10.95
N ARG A 219 0.90 -9.21 -12.03
CA ARG A 219 1.92 -10.17 -12.50
C ARG A 219 3.02 -9.55 -13.36
N ARG A 220 2.95 -8.25 -13.65
CA ARG A 220 3.83 -7.53 -14.59
C ARG A 220 3.76 -8.08 -16.01
N ASP A 221 2.63 -8.71 -16.36
CA ASP A 221 2.31 -9.10 -17.72
C ASP A 221 1.76 -7.88 -18.47
N ILE A 222 2.66 -6.96 -18.82
CA ILE A 222 2.31 -5.69 -19.46
C ILE A 222 1.63 -5.94 -20.81
N ASP A 223 2.17 -6.87 -21.60
CA ASP A 223 1.57 -7.24 -22.90
C ASP A 223 0.19 -7.89 -22.72
N GLY A 224 -0.01 -8.70 -21.67
CA GLY A 224 -1.31 -9.25 -21.34
C GLY A 224 -2.33 -8.18 -20.98
N ALA A 225 -1.94 -7.19 -20.17
CA ALA A 225 -2.81 -6.06 -19.84
C ALA A 225 -3.17 -5.22 -21.07
N ILE A 226 -2.20 -4.97 -21.96
CA ILE A 226 -2.42 -4.27 -23.23
C ILE A 226 -3.42 -5.02 -24.10
N ARG A 227 -3.26 -6.35 -24.27
CA ARG A 227 -4.21 -7.16 -25.06
C ARG A 227 -5.63 -7.10 -24.51
N LEU A 228 -5.79 -7.07 -23.18
CA LEU A 228 -7.09 -6.97 -22.53
C LEU A 228 -7.72 -5.59 -22.78
N LEU A 229 -6.97 -4.50 -22.62
CA LEU A 229 -7.42 -3.13 -22.88
C LEU A 229 -7.74 -2.88 -24.37
N GLU A 230 -6.92 -3.40 -25.28
CA GLU A 230 -7.20 -3.36 -26.73
C GLU A 230 -8.50 -4.13 -27.04
N SER A 231 -8.76 -5.25 -26.38
CA SER A 231 -10.03 -5.98 -26.54
C SER A 231 -11.24 -5.18 -26.03
N GLU A 232 -11.12 -4.42 -24.94
CA GLU A 232 -12.18 -3.52 -24.47
C GLU A 232 -12.44 -2.39 -25.46
N LYS A 233 -11.37 -1.82 -26.02
CA LYS A 233 -11.42 -0.83 -27.10
C LYS A 233 -12.16 -1.35 -28.34
N ASP A 234 -11.82 -2.55 -28.81
CA ASP A 234 -12.47 -3.16 -29.97
C ASP A 234 -13.95 -3.47 -29.74
N ARG A 235 -14.35 -3.65 -28.47
CA ARG A 235 -15.75 -3.90 -28.06
C ARG A 235 -16.52 -2.61 -27.76
N GLY A 236 -15.89 -1.43 -27.89
CA GLY A 236 -16.53 -0.14 -27.67
C GLY A 236 -16.77 0.22 -26.21
N VAL A 237 -16.11 -0.46 -25.27
CA VAL A 237 -16.26 -0.24 -23.80
C VAL A 237 -14.94 0.28 -23.26
N PHE A 238 -14.52 1.46 -23.75
CA PHE A 238 -13.22 2.04 -23.47
C PHE A 238 -13.38 3.46 -22.94
N SER A 239 -12.96 3.67 -21.71
CA SER A 239 -13.07 4.96 -21.03
C SER A 239 -11.84 5.84 -21.26
N LEU A 240 -11.93 7.11 -20.84
CA LEU A 240 -10.79 8.01 -20.84
C LEU A 240 -9.68 7.53 -19.88
N ASN A 241 -10.05 6.90 -18.75
CA ASN A 241 -9.09 6.30 -17.84
C ASN A 241 -8.35 5.12 -18.48
N ASP A 242 -9.06 4.30 -19.26
CA ASP A 242 -8.46 3.20 -20.01
C ASP A 242 -7.53 3.73 -21.11
N THR A 243 -7.87 4.89 -21.69
CA THR A 243 -6.98 5.60 -22.62
C THR A 243 -5.67 5.99 -21.93
N PHE A 244 -5.74 6.65 -20.76
CA PHE A 244 -4.52 7.03 -20.03
C PHE A 244 -3.70 5.82 -19.60
N LEU A 245 -4.35 4.77 -19.10
CA LEU A 245 -3.68 3.53 -18.72
C LEU A 245 -3.03 2.86 -19.93
N LEU A 246 -3.73 2.70 -21.05
CA LEU A 246 -3.18 2.07 -22.25
C LEU A 246 -2.03 2.89 -22.86
N THR A 247 -2.14 4.22 -22.90
CA THR A 247 -1.04 5.10 -23.31
C THR A 247 0.19 4.89 -22.43
N TYR A 248 0.02 4.85 -21.10
CA TYR A 248 1.12 4.58 -20.17
C TYR A 248 1.73 3.19 -20.39
N LEU A 249 0.91 2.14 -20.58
CA LEU A 249 1.40 0.77 -20.79
C LEU A 249 2.14 0.61 -22.13
N TYR A 250 1.70 1.29 -23.19
CA TYR A 250 2.45 1.34 -24.45
C TYR A 250 3.82 1.98 -24.27
N CYS A 251 3.94 3.07 -23.49
CA CYS A 251 5.25 3.61 -23.16
C CYS A 251 6.08 2.60 -22.36
N LEU A 252 5.47 1.94 -21.36
CA LEU A 252 6.14 0.98 -20.49
C LEU A 252 6.67 -0.25 -21.24
N ASN A 253 5.99 -0.70 -22.30
CA ASN A 253 6.44 -1.81 -23.13
C ASN A 253 7.30 -1.39 -24.35
N GLY A 254 7.63 -0.10 -24.46
CA GLY A 254 8.47 0.46 -25.52
C GLY A 254 7.75 0.80 -26.83
N SER A 255 6.42 0.63 -26.90
CA SER A 255 5.60 1.01 -28.05
C SER A 255 5.20 2.50 -28.04
N VAL A 256 6.17 3.41 -27.90
CA VAL A 256 5.93 4.86 -27.72
C VAL A 256 5.11 5.45 -28.88
N GLU A 257 5.38 5.04 -30.12
CA GLU A 257 4.63 5.51 -31.29
C GLU A 257 3.12 5.18 -31.20
N LYS A 258 2.77 4.02 -30.64
CA LYS A 258 1.36 3.65 -30.39
C LYS A 258 0.74 4.52 -29.29
N ALA A 259 1.53 4.84 -28.27
CA ALA A 259 1.10 5.73 -27.18
C ALA A 259 0.77 7.12 -27.72
N GLU A 260 1.65 7.69 -28.54
CA GLU A 260 1.48 9.02 -29.15
C GLU A 260 0.27 9.05 -30.09
N ALA A 261 0.10 8.04 -30.93
CA ALA A 261 -1.06 7.92 -31.82
C ALA A 261 -2.38 7.81 -31.04
N LEU A 262 -2.39 7.05 -29.94
CA LEU A 262 -3.56 6.91 -29.08
C LEU A 262 -3.92 8.24 -28.38
N ALA A 263 -2.92 8.96 -27.87
CA ALA A 263 -3.12 10.27 -27.25
C ALA A 263 -3.62 11.31 -28.26
N ALA A 264 -3.06 11.34 -29.48
CA ALA A 264 -3.49 12.25 -30.54
C ALA A 264 -4.95 12.04 -30.94
N THR A 265 -5.36 10.78 -31.08
CA THR A 265 -6.74 10.42 -31.46
C THR A 265 -7.77 10.90 -30.43
N ASN A 266 -7.38 10.96 -29.15
CA ASN A 266 -8.26 11.34 -28.04
C ASN A 266 -8.06 12.78 -27.55
N GLY A 267 -7.18 13.57 -28.19
CA GLY A 267 -6.79 14.91 -27.72
C GLY A 267 -7.96 15.88 -27.53
N GLY A 268 -9.02 15.78 -28.33
CA GLY A 268 -10.22 16.61 -28.21
C GLY A 268 -11.10 16.31 -26.99
N SER A 269 -10.92 15.14 -26.36
CA SER A 269 -11.69 14.69 -25.19
C SER A 269 -10.90 14.81 -23.88
N ILE A 270 -9.58 15.05 -23.94
CA ILE A 270 -8.71 15.15 -22.78
C ILE A 270 -8.79 16.57 -22.23
N THR A 271 -9.36 16.70 -21.04
CA THR A 271 -9.38 17.98 -20.32
C THR A 271 -8.03 18.17 -19.62
N LYS A 272 -7.43 19.36 -19.71
CA LYS A 272 -6.19 19.65 -18.98
C LYS A 272 -6.48 19.77 -17.48
N ASP A 273 -5.78 18.97 -16.70
CA ASP A 273 -5.75 19.05 -15.24
C ASP A 273 -4.37 18.62 -14.72
N SER A 274 -4.17 18.70 -13.40
CA SER A 274 -2.92 18.33 -12.76
C SER A 274 -2.53 16.86 -12.94
N PHE A 275 -3.49 15.96 -13.14
CA PHE A 275 -3.22 14.54 -13.41
C PHE A 275 -2.65 14.36 -14.81
N VAL A 276 -3.28 15.00 -15.80
CA VAL A 276 -2.90 14.96 -17.20
C VAL A 276 -1.52 15.61 -17.41
N ASP A 277 -1.27 16.76 -16.79
CA ASP A 277 0.04 17.43 -16.84
C ASP A 277 1.15 16.56 -16.26
N TRP A 278 0.90 15.93 -15.10
CA TRP A 278 1.83 14.97 -14.50
C TRP A 278 2.13 13.79 -15.43
N LEU A 279 1.09 13.23 -16.06
CA LEU A 279 1.24 12.06 -16.93
C LEU A 279 2.12 12.40 -18.12
N TRP A 280 1.87 13.52 -18.79
CA TRP A 280 2.64 13.91 -19.97
C TRP A 280 4.09 14.24 -19.65
N GLU A 281 4.34 15.00 -18.57
CA GLU A 281 5.71 15.28 -18.13
C GLU A 281 6.47 13.99 -17.83
N LYS A 282 5.80 13.03 -17.17
CA LYS A 282 6.39 11.72 -16.88
C LYS A 282 6.67 10.92 -18.14
N LEU A 283 5.73 10.86 -19.09
CA LEU A 283 5.91 10.09 -20.31
C LEU A 283 7.04 10.67 -21.18
N GLU A 284 7.12 12.01 -21.28
CA GLU A 284 8.19 12.70 -21.98
C GLU A 284 9.55 12.40 -21.35
N LYS A 285 9.65 12.59 -20.03
CA LYS A 285 10.91 12.42 -19.29
C LYS A 285 11.41 10.98 -19.25
N ASP A 286 10.54 10.02 -18.99
CA ASP A 286 10.93 8.64 -18.72
C ASP A 286 10.98 7.78 -19.99
N PHE A 287 10.24 8.14 -21.04
CA PHE A 287 10.05 7.30 -22.23
C PHE A 287 10.27 8.02 -23.56
N GLY A 288 10.57 9.33 -23.56
CA GLY A 288 10.76 10.11 -24.78
C GLY A 288 9.47 10.29 -25.59
N PHE A 289 8.31 10.28 -24.93
CA PHE A 289 7.01 10.53 -25.53
C PHE A 289 6.85 12.01 -25.94
N HIS A 290 6.34 12.27 -27.14
CA HIS A 290 6.05 13.60 -27.62
C HIS A 290 4.55 13.85 -27.66
N LEU A 291 4.13 14.94 -27.02
CA LEU A 291 2.74 15.38 -27.08
C LEU A 291 2.31 15.68 -28.53
N PRO A 292 1.10 15.24 -28.94
CA PRO A 292 0.51 15.69 -30.19
C PRO A 292 0.38 17.22 -30.17
N ARG A 293 0.88 17.89 -31.21
CA ARG A 293 0.74 19.35 -31.39
C ARG A 293 -0.67 19.75 -31.76
#